data_AF-A0A0L7TDP2-F1
#
_entry.id   AF-A0A0L7TDP2-F1
#
_cell.length_a   1.000
_cell.length_b   1.000
_cell.length_c   1.000
_cell.angle_alpha   90.00
_cell.angle_beta   90.00
_cell.angle_gamma   90.00
#
_symmetry.space_group_name_H-M   'P 1'
#
loop_
_entity.id
_entity.type
_entity.pdbx_description
1 polymer ?
#
loop_
_entity_poly.entity_id
_entity_poly.type
_entity_poly.pdbx_seq_one_letter_code
_entity_poly.pdbx_strand_id
1 'polypeptide(L)'
;AAIAIWLWFTVLFANFAEAIAEGRSKAQANALKGMKKTSWANKLTAARHDAPAERVPAESLRKGDIVLAAAGDTIPCDGEVIEGGASVDESAITGESAPVIRESGGDFASVTGGTRVLSDWLVIQCSVNPGETFLDRMIAMVEGAQRRKTPSEISLTILLVALTLVFLFATATLWPFSEFAGQPISITVLVALLVCLIPTTIGGLLSAIGVAGMSRMLAANVIATSGRAVEAAGDINVLLLDKTGTITLGNRQASAFLTAPGVSEQQLADAAQLASLADETPEGRSIVVLAKQRFNLRERDLHALDASFVPFSAQTRMSGVNIQQRMIRKGAVDAIKRHVEANGGQFQPEVMALVEQVARTGGTP
;
A
#
# COMPACT_ATOMS: atom_id res chain seq x y z
N ALA A 1 -7.53 8.31 -55.14
CA ALA A 1 -7.33 9.38 -54.13
C ALA A 1 -8.22 9.18 -52.89
N ALA A 2 -9.55 9.15 -53.02
CA ALA A 2 -10.47 9.02 -51.88
C ALA A 2 -10.22 7.79 -50.97
N ILE A 3 -9.99 6.61 -51.57
CA ILE A 3 -9.69 5.37 -50.82
C ILE A 3 -8.42 5.54 -49.97
N ALA A 4 -7.34 6.06 -50.56
CA ALA A 4 -6.07 6.24 -49.86
C ALA A 4 -6.18 7.20 -48.66
N ILE A 5 -7.01 8.24 -48.76
CA ILE A 5 -7.29 9.16 -47.64
C ILE A 5 -7.94 8.40 -46.48
N TRP A 6 -8.95 7.56 -46.76
CA TRP A 6 -9.59 6.75 -45.72
C TRP A 6 -8.64 5.73 -45.10
N LEU A 7 -7.76 5.11 -45.89
CA LEU A 7 -6.73 4.21 -45.36
C LEU A 7 -5.79 4.92 -44.38
N TRP A 8 -5.38 6.16 -44.71
CA TRP A 8 -4.61 7.00 -43.78
C TRP A 8 -5.41 7.32 -42.51
N PHE A 9 -6.70 7.65 -42.63
CA PHE A 9 -7.56 7.86 -41.47
C PHE A 9 -7.66 6.62 -40.59
N THR A 10 -7.78 5.42 -41.15
CA THR A 10 -7.80 4.17 -40.38
C THR A 10 -6.55 3.99 -39.52
N VAL A 11 -5.36 4.25 -40.09
CA VAL A 11 -4.09 4.20 -39.35
C VAL A 11 -4.02 5.30 -38.29
N LEU A 12 -4.44 6.53 -38.63
CA LEU A 12 -4.48 7.64 -37.68
C LEU A 12 -5.40 7.36 -36.50
N PHE A 13 -6.59 6.77 -36.72
CA PHE A 13 -7.52 6.42 -35.65
C PHE A 13 -6.96 5.33 -34.72
N ALA A 14 -6.28 4.33 -35.27
CA ALA A 14 -5.63 3.29 -34.47
C ALA A 14 -4.53 3.91 -33.58
N ASN A 15 -3.62 4.69 -34.17
CA ASN A 15 -2.54 5.36 -33.44
C ASN A 15 -3.07 6.38 -32.42
N PHE A 16 -4.17 7.06 -32.74
CA PHE A 16 -4.82 8.02 -31.85
C PHE A 16 -5.40 7.34 -30.60
N ALA A 17 -6.04 6.19 -30.75
CA ALA A 17 -6.57 5.43 -29.62
C ALA A 17 -5.46 4.96 -28.67
N GLU A 18 -4.34 4.48 -29.22
CA GLU A 18 -3.15 4.10 -28.44
C GLU A 18 -2.53 5.31 -27.72
N ALA A 19 -2.33 6.42 -28.44
CA ALA A 19 -1.78 7.65 -27.87
C ALA A 19 -2.64 8.24 -26.74
N ILE A 20 -3.98 8.19 -26.86
CA ILE A 20 -4.89 8.59 -25.78
C ILE A 20 -4.71 7.71 -24.54
N ALA A 21 -4.63 6.39 -24.72
CA ALA A 21 -4.47 5.46 -23.62
C ALA A 21 -3.13 5.69 -22.90
N GLU A 22 -2.04 5.85 -23.65
CA GLU A 22 -0.73 6.17 -23.10
C GLU A 22 -0.68 7.53 -22.41
N GLY A 23 -1.33 8.55 -22.99
CA GLY A 23 -1.31 9.92 -22.47
C GLY A 23 -1.87 10.00 -21.04
N ARG A 24 -2.94 9.25 -20.76
CA ARG A 24 -3.51 9.15 -19.40
C ARG A 24 -2.56 8.48 -18.42
N SER A 25 -1.94 7.37 -18.81
CA SER A 25 -0.95 6.66 -17.98
C SER A 25 0.27 7.54 -17.69
N LYS A 26 0.82 8.18 -18.72
CA LYS A 26 1.98 9.09 -18.60
C LYS A 26 1.72 10.28 -17.69
N ALA A 27 0.49 10.81 -17.64
CA ALA A 27 0.13 11.90 -16.73
C ALA A 27 0.29 11.50 -15.24
N GLN A 28 -0.12 10.28 -14.88
CA GLN A 28 0.08 9.75 -13.52
C GLN A 28 1.56 9.48 -13.21
N ALA A 29 2.32 8.90 -14.15
CA ALA A 29 3.78 8.76 -13.99
C ALA A 29 4.46 10.11 -13.79
N ASN A 30 4.06 11.14 -14.54
CA ASN A 30 4.62 12.48 -14.42
C ASN A 30 4.29 13.13 -13.07
N ALA A 31 3.12 12.86 -12.49
CA ALA A 31 2.80 13.30 -11.13
C ALA A 31 3.73 12.63 -10.09
N LEU A 32 3.95 11.31 -10.20
CA LEU A 32 4.88 10.57 -9.34
C LEU A 32 6.33 11.03 -9.54
N LYS A 33 6.76 11.28 -10.78
CA LYS A 33 8.07 11.87 -11.10
C LYS A 33 8.21 13.28 -10.54
N GLY A 34 7.14 14.06 -10.52
CA GLY A 34 7.09 15.38 -9.92
C GLY A 34 7.40 15.37 -8.42
N MET A 35 7.07 14.27 -7.73
CA MET A 35 7.46 14.05 -6.33
C MET A 35 8.95 13.73 -6.15
N LYS A 36 9.61 13.19 -7.19
CA LYS A 36 11.04 12.88 -7.19
C LYS A 36 11.93 14.12 -7.33
N LYS A 37 11.38 15.35 -7.35
CA LYS A 37 12.17 16.58 -7.46
C LYS A 37 13.25 16.62 -6.37
N THR A 38 14.51 16.59 -6.80
CA THR A 38 15.76 16.74 -6.04
C THR A 38 15.57 16.89 -4.53
N SER A 39 15.31 15.77 -3.87
CA SER A 39 15.35 15.71 -2.41
C SER A 39 16.80 15.66 -1.97
N TRP A 40 17.11 16.41 -0.92
CA TRP A 40 18.40 16.34 -0.24
C TRP A 40 18.26 15.37 0.92
N ALA A 41 19.29 14.58 1.16
CA ALA A 41 19.36 13.65 2.27
C ALA A 41 20.45 14.09 3.23
N ASN A 42 20.18 13.99 4.53
CA ASN A 42 21.17 14.19 5.58
C ASN A 42 21.80 12.83 5.90
N LYS A 43 22.88 12.48 5.17
CA LYS A 43 23.58 11.21 5.33
C LYS A 43 24.44 11.24 6.59
N LEU A 44 24.21 10.31 7.50
CA LEU A 44 24.96 10.18 8.74
C LEU A 44 26.21 9.31 8.54
N THR A 45 27.30 9.65 9.23
CA THR A 45 28.53 8.84 9.23
C THR A 45 28.43 7.57 10.08
N ALA A 46 27.43 7.48 10.98
CA ALA A 46 27.21 6.34 11.85
C ALA A 46 25.70 6.14 12.13
N ALA A 47 25.35 4.93 12.59
CA ALA A 47 23.98 4.50 12.93
C ALA A 47 23.46 5.12 14.24
N ARG A 48 23.55 6.44 14.38
CA ARG A 48 23.11 7.15 15.58
C ARG A 48 22.66 8.56 15.25
N HIS A 49 21.66 9.06 15.98
CA HIS A 49 21.12 10.42 15.80
C HIS A 49 22.21 11.51 15.88
N ASP A 50 23.11 11.43 16.86
CA ASP A 50 24.15 12.45 17.10
C ASP A 50 25.41 12.25 16.24
N ALA A 51 25.32 11.51 15.15
CA ALA A 51 26.42 11.42 14.19
C ALA A 51 26.48 12.68 13.32
N PRO A 52 27.68 13.11 12.89
CA PRO A 52 27.82 14.13 11.86
C PRO A 52 26.99 13.77 10.62
N ALA A 53 26.17 14.72 10.16
CA ALA A 53 25.38 14.59 8.95
C ALA A 53 26.01 15.39 7.80
N GLU A 54 26.12 14.76 6.64
CA GLU A 54 26.50 15.38 5.38
C GLU A 54 25.27 15.51 4.48
N ARG A 55 25.06 16.70 3.91
CA ARG A 55 23.95 16.93 2.99
C ARG A 55 24.32 16.44 1.58
N VAL A 56 23.73 15.34 1.17
CA VAL A 56 23.99 14.70 -0.14
C VAL A 56 22.71 14.67 -1.00
N PRO A 57 22.83 14.61 -2.34
CA PRO A 57 21.66 14.37 -3.19
C PRO A 57 21.05 13.00 -2.90
N ALA A 58 19.72 12.88 -2.81
CA ALA A 58 19.06 11.59 -2.54
C ALA A 58 19.40 10.51 -3.59
N GLU A 59 19.69 10.89 -4.84
CA GLU A 59 20.09 9.98 -5.91
C GLU A 59 21.49 9.34 -5.71
N SER A 60 22.32 9.96 -4.87
CA SER A 60 23.64 9.44 -4.51
C SER A 60 23.58 8.39 -3.41
N LEU A 61 22.45 8.26 -2.71
CA LEU A 61 22.27 7.25 -1.68
C LEU A 61 22.38 5.85 -2.29
N ARG A 62 22.95 4.94 -1.53
CA ARG A 62 23.06 3.52 -1.87
C ARG A 62 22.52 2.67 -0.73
N LYS A 63 22.22 1.40 -1.04
CA LYS A 63 21.84 0.43 -0.01
C LYS A 63 22.91 0.38 1.09
N GLY A 64 22.46 0.45 2.35
CA GLY A 64 23.31 0.47 3.54
C GLY A 64 23.67 1.86 4.05
N ASP A 65 23.44 2.92 3.26
CA ASP A 65 23.61 4.29 3.74
C ASP A 65 22.61 4.62 4.84
N ILE A 66 23.00 5.51 5.75
CA ILE A 66 22.21 5.90 6.92
C ILE A 66 21.84 7.37 6.76
N VAL A 67 20.56 7.68 6.92
CA VAL A 67 20.04 9.03 6.74
C VAL A 67 19.19 9.45 7.93
N LEU A 68 19.27 10.74 8.27
CA LEU A 68 18.40 11.38 9.25
C LEU A 68 17.26 12.10 8.52
N ALA A 69 16.03 11.84 8.93
CA ALA A 69 14.84 12.58 8.49
C ALA A 69 14.14 13.17 9.71
N ALA A 70 13.99 14.49 9.75
CA ALA A 70 13.31 15.20 10.84
C ALA A 70 11.89 15.62 10.44
N ALA A 71 11.09 16.07 11.42
CA ALA A 71 9.76 16.62 11.16
C ALA A 71 9.79 17.71 10.06
N GLY A 72 8.96 17.53 9.03
CA GLY A 72 8.89 18.37 7.85
C GLY A 72 9.69 17.84 6.65
N ASP A 73 10.65 16.95 6.86
CA ASP A 73 11.46 16.36 5.79
C ASP A 73 10.68 15.28 5.01
N THR A 74 11.09 15.10 3.76
CA THR A 74 10.65 13.97 2.93
C THR A 74 11.68 12.84 3.04
N ILE A 75 11.20 11.62 3.29
CA ILE A 75 12.06 10.44 3.40
C ILE A 75 12.77 10.21 2.05
N PRO A 76 14.11 10.21 1.99
CA PRO A 76 14.84 10.26 0.72
C PRO A 76 15.02 8.90 0.03
N CYS A 77 14.91 7.78 0.75
CA CYS A 77 15.06 6.42 0.23
C CYS A 77 14.11 5.46 0.96
N ASP A 78 13.76 4.32 0.35
CA ASP A 78 13.12 3.24 1.10
C ASP A 78 14.15 2.62 2.04
N GLY A 79 13.71 2.22 3.24
CA GLY A 79 14.61 1.74 4.27
C GLY A 79 13.93 1.18 5.50
N GLU A 80 14.74 0.89 6.50
CA GLU A 80 14.30 0.50 7.84
C GLU A 80 14.77 1.53 8.86
N VAL A 81 13.89 1.87 9.80
CA VAL A 81 14.19 2.73 10.95
C VAL A 81 15.07 1.93 11.91
N ILE A 82 16.28 2.42 12.14
CA ILE A 82 17.25 1.81 13.05
C ILE A 82 17.28 2.51 14.41
N GLU A 83 16.85 3.77 14.47
CA GLU A 83 16.73 4.53 15.71
C GLU A 83 15.66 5.62 15.57
N GLY A 84 14.94 5.90 16.67
CA GLY A 84 13.90 6.92 16.73
C GLY A 84 12.52 6.40 16.40
N GLY A 85 11.55 7.31 16.45
CA GLY A 85 10.15 7.04 16.18
C GLY A 85 9.41 8.32 15.83
N ALA A 86 8.57 8.27 14.79
CA ALA A 86 7.89 9.43 14.24
C ALA A 86 6.56 9.06 13.59
N SER A 87 5.67 10.04 13.48
CA SER A 87 4.51 9.96 12.61
C SER A 87 4.88 10.35 11.17
N VAL A 88 4.43 9.56 10.20
CA VAL A 88 4.73 9.70 8.77
C VAL A 88 3.41 9.79 7.99
N ASP A 89 3.35 10.76 7.09
CA ASP A 89 2.30 10.92 6.10
C ASP A 89 2.63 10.08 4.85
N GLU A 90 1.92 8.97 4.69
CA GLU A 90 2.02 8.07 3.54
C GLU A 90 0.93 8.34 2.49
N SER A 91 0.15 9.42 2.61
CA SER A 91 -1.00 9.74 1.75
C SER A 91 -0.64 9.82 0.27
N ALA A 92 0.59 10.21 -0.04
CA ALA A 92 1.06 10.28 -1.41
C ALA A 92 1.17 8.91 -2.11
N ILE A 93 1.24 7.82 -1.33
CA ILE A 93 1.41 6.45 -1.82
C ILE A 93 0.14 5.65 -1.59
N THR A 94 -0.40 5.68 -0.37
CA THR A 94 -1.59 4.88 0.00
C THR A 94 -2.90 5.57 -0.39
N GLY A 95 -2.89 6.89 -0.57
CA GLY A 95 -4.10 7.70 -0.75
C GLY A 95 -4.87 7.95 0.54
N GLU A 96 -4.40 7.43 1.69
CA GLU A 96 -5.04 7.61 2.99
C GLU A 96 -4.42 8.79 3.74
N SER A 97 -5.25 9.70 4.27
CA SER A 97 -4.78 10.92 4.96
C SER A 97 -4.41 10.70 6.43
N ALA A 98 -4.56 9.48 6.95
CA ALA A 98 -4.26 9.19 8.35
C ALA A 98 -2.74 8.96 8.52
N PRO A 99 -2.08 9.64 9.48
CA PRO A 99 -0.65 9.45 9.71
C PRO A 99 -0.36 8.08 10.33
N VAL A 100 0.73 7.45 9.90
CA VAL A 100 1.19 6.13 10.34
C VAL A 100 2.44 6.29 11.19
N ILE A 101 2.58 5.49 12.25
CA ILE A 101 3.74 5.57 13.14
C ILE A 101 4.80 4.58 12.68
N ARG A 102 6.05 5.06 12.60
CA ARG A 102 7.23 4.31 12.20
C ARG A 102 8.26 4.42 13.31
N GLU A 103 8.80 3.29 13.76
CA GLU A 103 9.69 3.22 14.92
C GLU A 103 10.70 2.06 14.78
N SER A 104 11.86 2.18 15.42
CA SER A 104 12.90 1.14 15.39
C SER A 104 12.51 -0.11 16.18
N GLY A 105 12.95 -1.29 15.72
CA GLY A 105 12.95 -2.51 16.55
C GLY A 105 11.68 -3.35 16.52
N GLY A 106 10.81 -3.19 15.51
CA GLY A 106 9.60 -3.98 15.34
C GLY A 106 9.05 -4.00 13.90
N ASP A 107 7.82 -4.50 13.74
CA ASP A 107 7.16 -4.65 12.44
C ASP A 107 6.85 -3.30 11.75
N PHE A 108 6.92 -2.19 12.50
CA PHE A 108 6.69 -0.82 12.01
C PHE A 108 7.98 -0.10 11.56
N ALA A 109 9.11 -0.79 11.50
CA ALA A 109 10.39 -0.18 11.13
C ALA A 109 10.52 0.15 9.64
N SER A 110 9.73 -0.45 8.75
CA SER A 110 9.83 -0.17 7.30
C SER A 110 9.28 1.21 6.95
N VAL A 111 10.04 1.99 6.19
CA VAL A 111 9.65 3.32 5.68
C VAL A 111 9.79 3.40 4.16
N THR A 112 8.92 4.20 3.55
CA THR A 112 8.88 4.36 2.08
C THR A 112 9.39 5.74 1.68
N GLY A 113 10.29 5.80 0.72
CA GLY A 113 10.83 7.02 0.16
C GLY A 113 9.73 7.85 -0.53
N GLY A 114 9.80 9.17 -0.37
CA GLY A 114 8.83 10.13 -0.88
C GLY A 114 7.67 10.45 0.05
N THR A 115 7.55 9.75 1.18
CA THR A 115 6.60 10.06 2.27
C THR A 115 7.16 11.18 3.15
N ARG A 116 6.30 11.86 3.93
CA ARG A 116 6.71 13.03 4.74
C ARG A 116 6.70 12.70 6.22
N VAL A 117 7.76 13.04 6.93
CA VAL A 117 7.81 12.96 8.39
C VAL A 117 7.03 14.13 8.98
N LEU A 118 6.08 13.86 9.87
CA LEU A 118 5.21 14.87 10.48
C LEU A 118 5.66 15.27 11.89
N SER A 119 6.24 14.34 12.66
CA SER A 119 6.71 14.58 14.03
C SER A 119 8.12 14.02 14.24
N ASP A 120 8.80 14.52 15.28
CA ASP A 120 10.05 13.96 15.80
C ASP A 120 11.14 13.78 14.72
N TRP A 121 11.80 12.61 14.71
CA TRP A 121 12.88 12.27 13.80
C TRP A 121 13.03 10.76 13.64
N LEU A 122 13.64 10.35 12.53
CA LEU A 122 13.96 8.96 12.19
C LEU A 122 15.39 8.86 11.68
N VAL A 123 16.14 7.88 12.20
CA VAL A 123 17.38 7.41 11.58
C VAL A 123 17.05 6.17 10.77
N ILE A 124 17.29 6.24 9.47
CA ILE A 124 16.84 5.24 8.50
C ILE A 124 18.06 4.65 7.79
N GLN A 125 18.13 3.33 7.69
CA GLN A 125 19.09 2.65 6.81
C GLN A 125 18.43 2.36 5.46
N CYS A 126 19.00 2.87 4.37
CA CYS A 126 18.49 2.62 3.02
C CYS A 126 18.59 1.12 2.68
N SER A 127 17.48 0.53 2.26
CA SER A 127 17.37 -0.91 1.95
C SER A 127 17.51 -1.22 0.45
N VAL A 128 17.33 -0.21 -0.40
CA VAL A 128 17.31 -0.31 -1.87
C VAL A 128 18.31 0.63 -2.53
N ASN A 129 18.71 0.31 -3.77
CA ASN A 129 19.52 1.22 -4.59
C ASN A 129 18.63 2.20 -5.39
N PRO A 130 19.20 3.29 -5.92
CA PRO A 130 18.47 4.16 -6.84
C PRO A 130 18.01 3.40 -8.09
N GLY A 131 16.77 3.65 -8.51
CA GLY A 131 16.12 2.87 -9.58
C GLY A 131 15.33 1.66 -9.07
N GLU A 132 15.54 1.24 -7.82
CA GLU A 132 14.81 0.13 -7.18
C GLU A 132 13.84 0.61 -6.09
N THR A 133 13.73 1.93 -5.89
CA THR A 133 12.79 2.51 -4.94
C THR A 133 11.34 2.16 -5.27
N PHE A 134 10.47 2.23 -4.28
CA PHE A 134 9.05 1.97 -4.44
C PHE A 134 8.44 2.91 -5.51
N LEU A 135 8.78 4.20 -5.44
CA LEU A 135 8.39 5.18 -6.47
C LEU A 135 8.97 4.83 -7.84
N ASP A 136 10.23 4.41 -7.95
CA ASP A 136 10.83 4.00 -9.23
C ASP A 136 10.13 2.76 -9.82
N ARG A 137 9.73 1.80 -8.96
CA ARG A 137 8.94 0.63 -9.38
C ARG A 137 7.55 1.03 -9.87
N MET A 138 6.88 1.99 -9.21
CA MET A 138 5.61 2.54 -9.68
C MET A 138 5.78 3.26 -11.03
N ILE A 139 6.83 4.08 -11.17
CA ILE A 139 7.14 4.77 -12.42
C ILE A 139 7.40 3.77 -13.54
N ALA A 140 8.28 2.78 -13.33
CA ALA A 140 8.62 1.76 -14.32
C ALA A 140 7.38 0.96 -14.79
N MET A 141 6.45 0.70 -13.89
CA MET A 141 5.17 0.04 -14.20
C MET A 141 4.28 0.90 -15.10
N VAL A 142 4.20 2.21 -14.84
CA VAL A 142 3.39 3.15 -15.62
C VAL A 142 4.02 3.46 -16.98
N GLU A 143 5.34 3.57 -17.05
CA GLU A 143 6.07 3.88 -18.29
C GLU A 143 6.16 2.71 -19.27
N GLY A 144 5.64 1.53 -18.90
CA GLY A 144 5.41 0.42 -19.82
C GLY A 144 6.67 -0.26 -20.36
N ALA A 145 7.87 0.15 -19.91
CA ALA A 145 9.16 -0.29 -20.47
C ALA A 145 9.42 -1.81 -20.36
N GLN A 146 8.62 -2.55 -19.58
CA GLN A 146 8.74 -4.00 -19.41
C GLN A 146 7.40 -4.76 -19.50
N ARG A 147 6.37 -4.22 -20.17
CA ARG A 147 5.09 -4.95 -20.30
C ARG A 147 5.24 -6.09 -21.32
N ARG A 148 5.18 -7.33 -20.82
CA ARG A 148 4.93 -8.50 -21.67
C ARG A 148 3.44 -8.57 -22.03
N LYS A 149 3.15 -9.00 -23.26
CA LYS A 149 1.77 -9.30 -23.70
C LYS A 149 1.15 -10.36 -22.77
N THR A 150 -0.12 -10.19 -22.46
CA THR A 150 -0.83 -11.10 -21.56
C THR A 150 -1.30 -12.37 -22.32
N PRO A 151 -1.64 -13.47 -21.62
CA PRO A 151 -2.09 -14.70 -22.28
C PRO A 151 -3.28 -14.50 -23.22
N SER A 152 -4.32 -13.76 -22.82
CA SER A 152 -5.46 -13.44 -23.68
C SER A 152 -5.07 -12.54 -24.85
N GLU A 153 -4.16 -11.59 -24.63
CA GLU A 153 -3.64 -10.73 -25.70
C GLU A 153 -2.88 -11.56 -26.76
N ILE A 154 -2.08 -12.54 -26.34
CA ILE A 154 -1.37 -13.47 -27.23
C ILE A 154 -2.36 -14.34 -28.00
N SER A 155 -3.33 -14.96 -27.31
CA SER A 155 -4.35 -15.81 -27.93
C SER A 155 -5.15 -15.07 -28.99
N LEU A 156 -5.58 -13.84 -28.68
CA LEU A 156 -6.28 -13.00 -29.64
C LEU A 156 -5.36 -12.59 -30.80
N THR A 157 -4.10 -12.23 -30.53
CA THR A 157 -3.13 -11.90 -31.58
C THR A 157 -2.95 -13.06 -32.56
N ILE A 158 -2.84 -14.30 -32.07
CA ILE A 158 -2.72 -15.49 -32.92
C ILE A 158 -3.95 -15.63 -33.84
N LEU A 159 -5.16 -15.46 -33.29
CA LEU A 159 -6.39 -15.49 -34.07
C LEU A 159 -6.44 -14.38 -35.13
N LEU A 160 -6.08 -13.15 -34.77
CA LEU A 160 -6.06 -12.01 -35.69
C LEU A 160 -5.03 -12.21 -36.81
N VAL A 161 -3.86 -12.76 -36.51
CA VAL A 161 -2.83 -13.12 -37.51
C VAL A 161 -3.36 -14.20 -38.45
N ALA A 162 -3.99 -15.25 -37.92
CA ALA A 162 -4.58 -16.32 -38.73
C ALA A 162 -5.66 -15.78 -39.69
N LEU A 163 -6.60 -14.96 -39.21
CA LEU A 163 -7.62 -14.31 -40.04
C LEU A 163 -7.01 -13.39 -41.09
N THR A 164 -5.99 -12.61 -40.73
CA THR A 164 -5.29 -11.71 -41.66
C THR A 164 -4.64 -12.51 -42.79
N LEU A 165 -4.01 -13.65 -42.49
CA LEU A 165 -3.45 -14.54 -43.51
C LEU A 165 -4.54 -15.11 -44.42
N VAL A 166 -5.66 -15.57 -43.85
CA VAL A 166 -6.81 -16.06 -44.64
C VAL A 166 -7.32 -14.99 -45.61
N PHE A 167 -7.54 -13.75 -45.14
CA PHE A 167 -8.01 -12.66 -45.98
C PHE A 167 -6.97 -12.18 -46.98
N LEU A 168 -5.69 -12.22 -46.62
CA LEU A 168 -4.59 -11.91 -47.54
C LEU A 168 -4.58 -12.89 -48.70
N PHE A 169 -4.61 -14.21 -48.44
CA PHE A 169 -4.65 -15.21 -49.50
C PHE A 169 -5.94 -15.13 -50.31
N ALA A 170 -7.09 -14.97 -49.66
CA ALA A 170 -8.38 -14.82 -50.34
C ALA A 170 -8.38 -13.60 -51.29
N THR A 171 -7.95 -12.43 -50.84
CA THR A 171 -7.93 -11.22 -51.69
C THR A 171 -6.83 -11.24 -52.74
N ALA A 172 -5.64 -11.78 -52.43
CA ALA A 172 -4.54 -11.89 -53.39
C ALA A 172 -4.89 -12.84 -54.55
N THR A 173 -5.58 -13.95 -54.27
CA THR A 173 -6.02 -14.91 -55.29
C THR A 173 -7.17 -14.41 -56.17
N LEU A 174 -7.92 -13.39 -55.75
CA LEU A 174 -8.95 -12.78 -56.60
C LEU A 174 -8.35 -12.09 -57.83
N TRP A 175 -7.12 -11.59 -57.76
CA TRP A 175 -6.48 -10.93 -58.91
C TRP A 175 -6.34 -11.89 -60.11
N PRO A 176 -5.62 -13.04 -60.01
CA PRO A 176 -5.49 -13.95 -61.14
C PRO A 176 -6.83 -14.55 -61.59
N PHE A 177 -7.79 -14.77 -60.68
CA PHE A 177 -9.14 -15.23 -61.06
C PHE A 177 -9.90 -14.18 -61.88
N SER A 178 -9.80 -12.92 -61.50
CA SER A 178 -10.47 -11.81 -62.21
C SER A 178 -9.83 -11.53 -63.57
N GLU A 179 -8.50 -11.67 -63.66
CA GLU A 179 -7.76 -11.59 -64.91
C GLU A 179 -8.17 -12.71 -65.87
N PHE A 180 -8.24 -13.96 -65.37
CA PHE A 180 -8.71 -15.10 -66.14
C PHE A 180 -10.17 -14.93 -66.63
N ALA A 181 -11.04 -14.33 -65.82
CA ALA A 181 -12.43 -14.03 -66.18
C ALA A 181 -12.58 -12.85 -67.17
N GLY A 182 -11.49 -12.17 -67.54
CA GLY A 182 -11.48 -11.08 -68.52
C GLY A 182 -11.82 -9.69 -67.97
N GLN A 183 -11.99 -9.54 -66.65
CA GLN A 183 -12.23 -8.25 -65.99
C GLN A 183 -11.36 -8.12 -64.73
N PRO A 184 -10.08 -7.72 -64.87
CA PRO A 184 -9.17 -7.67 -63.74
C PRO A 184 -9.62 -6.62 -62.72
N ILE A 185 -9.71 -7.03 -61.45
CA ILE A 185 -10.02 -6.12 -60.35
C ILE A 185 -8.82 -5.22 -60.10
N SER A 186 -9.05 -3.91 -60.00
CA SER A 186 -7.97 -2.96 -59.69
C SER A 186 -7.32 -3.25 -58.33
N ILE A 187 -5.99 -3.08 -58.26
CA ILE A 187 -5.23 -3.25 -57.01
C ILE A 187 -5.79 -2.36 -55.88
N THR A 188 -6.25 -1.16 -56.21
CA THR A 188 -6.88 -0.24 -55.25
C THR A 188 -8.14 -0.82 -54.60
N VAL A 189 -8.95 -1.57 -55.36
CA VAL A 189 -10.15 -2.24 -54.83
C VAL A 189 -9.77 -3.46 -54.00
N LEU A 190 -8.77 -4.23 -54.41
CA LEU A 190 -8.29 -5.38 -53.64
C LEU A 190 -7.69 -4.97 -52.28
N VAL A 191 -6.89 -3.89 -52.26
CA VAL A 191 -6.34 -3.34 -51.00
C VAL A 191 -7.46 -2.81 -50.11
N ALA A 192 -8.44 -2.09 -50.67
CA ALA A 192 -9.59 -1.61 -49.90
C ALA A 192 -10.40 -2.77 -49.30
N LEU A 193 -10.67 -3.81 -50.10
CA LEU A 193 -11.35 -5.02 -49.66
C LEU A 193 -10.58 -5.73 -48.53
N LEU A 194 -9.27 -5.90 -48.70
CA LEU A 194 -8.42 -6.52 -47.68
C LEU A 194 -8.48 -5.75 -46.36
N VAL A 195 -8.35 -4.42 -46.39
CA VAL A 195 -8.40 -3.59 -45.18
C VAL A 195 -9.78 -3.65 -44.50
N CYS A 196 -10.86 -3.72 -45.28
CA CYS A 196 -12.21 -3.89 -44.74
C CYS A 196 -12.45 -5.28 -44.10
N LEU A 197 -11.74 -6.32 -44.58
CA LEU A 197 -11.85 -7.68 -44.04
C LEU A 197 -10.94 -7.92 -42.83
N ILE A 198 -9.73 -7.35 -42.83
CA ILE A 198 -8.82 -7.45 -41.70
C ILE A 198 -9.51 -6.82 -40.47
N PRO A 199 -9.47 -7.48 -39.30
CA PRO A 199 -10.06 -6.98 -38.05
C PRO A 199 -9.25 -5.82 -37.45
N THR A 200 -9.06 -4.74 -38.22
CA THR A 200 -8.26 -3.56 -37.88
C THR A 200 -8.76 -2.85 -36.64
N THR A 201 -10.09 -2.83 -36.41
CA THR A 201 -10.72 -2.25 -35.22
C THR A 201 -10.19 -2.89 -33.93
N ILE A 202 -10.17 -4.23 -33.86
CA ILE A 202 -9.73 -4.94 -32.65
C ILE A 202 -8.20 -4.90 -32.57
N GLY A 203 -7.49 -5.07 -33.69
CA GLY A 203 -6.03 -5.04 -33.74
C GLY A 203 -5.43 -3.71 -33.24
N GLY A 204 -6.03 -2.57 -33.61
CA GLY A 204 -5.58 -1.25 -33.16
C GLY A 204 -5.97 -0.91 -31.72
N LEU A 205 -7.04 -1.49 -31.19
CA LEU A 205 -7.55 -1.17 -29.85
C LEU A 205 -6.99 -2.08 -28.74
N LEU A 206 -6.46 -3.26 -29.08
CA LEU A 206 -6.01 -4.25 -28.09
C LEU A 206 -4.97 -3.70 -27.12
N SER A 207 -3.94 -3.01 -27.62
CA SER A 207 -2.91 -2.38 -26.78
C SER A 207 -3.49 -1.27 -25.90
N ALA A 208 -4.38 -0.44 -26.47
CA ALA A 208 -5.02 0.66 -25.75
C ALA A 208 -5.88 0.17 -24.57
N ILE A 209 -6.61 -0.94 -24.73
CA ILE A 209 -7.38 -1.57 -23.66
C ILE A 209 -6.46 -2.00 -22.51
N GLY A 210 -5.32 -2.63 -22.85
CA GLY A 210 -4.34 -3.07 -21.87
C GLY A 210 -3.76 -1.92 -21.03
N VAL A 211 -3.42 -0.80 -21.68
CA VAL A 211 -2.89 0.39 -21.00
C VAL A 211 -3.96 1.08 -20.14
N ALA A 212 -5.17 1.25 -20.67
CA ALA A 212 -6.29 1.84 -19.95
C ALA A 212 -6.68 1.02 -18.71
N GLY A 213 -6.64 -0.32 -18.80
CA GLY A 213 -6.91 -1.22 -17.68
C GLY A 213 -5.90 -1.05 -16.53
N MET A 214 -4.61 -0.95 -16.86
CA MET A 214 -3.57 -0.71 -15.85
C MET A 214 -3.72 0.65 -15.16
N SER A 215 -4.05 1.71 -15.91
CA SER A 215 -4.30 3.04 -15.33
C SER A 215 -5.48 3.03 -14.35
N ARG A 216 -6.53 2.24 -14.62
CA ARG A 216 -7.65 2.06 -13.68
C ARG A 216 -7.26 1.35 -12.40
N MET A 217 -6.38 0.35 -12.47
CA MET A 217 -5.88 -0.35 -11.27
C MET A 217 -5.12 0.60 -10.35
N LEU A 218 -4.24 1.42 -10.92
CA LEU A 218 -3.49 2.42 -10.16
C LEU A 218 -4.40 3.50 -9.57
N ALA A 219 -5.43 3.94 -10.30
CA ALA A 219 -6.44 4.85 -9.76
C ALA A 219 -7.27 4.23 -8.62
N ALA A 220 -7.31 2.90 -8.52
CA ALA A 220 -7.89 2.16 -7.41
C ALA A 220 -6.86 1.80 -6.32
N ASN A 221 -5.67 2.44 -6.34
CA ASN A 221 -4.55 2.19 -5.42
C ASN A 221 -4.04 0.74 -5.43
N VAL A 222 -4.21 0.02 -6.56
CA VAL A 222 -3.69 -1.35 -6.72
C VAL A 222 -2.48 -1.33 -7.65
N ILE A 223 -1.34 -1.78 -7.12
CA ILE A 223 -0.08 -1.91 -7.85
C ILE A 223 0.02 -3.33 -8.39
N ALA A 224 -0.18 -3.49 -9.71
CA ALA A 224 -0.08 -4.78 -10.38
C ALA A 224 1.27 -4.93 -11.09
N THR A 225 2.10 -5.87 -10.64
CA THR A 225 3.45 -6.11 -11.18
C THR A 225 3.49 -6.38 -12.69
N SER A 226 2.37 -6.85 -13.27
CA SER A 226 2.23 -7.02 -14.72
C SER A 226 0.75 -7.01 -15.12
N GLY A 227 0.47 -6.74 -16.40
CA GLY A 227 -0.88 -6.90 -16.95
C GLY A 227 -1.42 -8.33 -16.84
N ARG A 228 -0.53 -9.34 -16.79
CA ARG A 228 -0.92 -10.73 -16.57
C ARG A 228 -1.56 -10.95 -15.21
N ALA A 229 -1.10 -10.26 -14.16
CA ALA A 229 -1.69 -10.36 -12.84
C ALA A 229 -3.14 -9.83 -12.82
N VAL A 230 -3.38 -8.72 -13.55
CA VAL A 230 -4.72 -8.14 -13.70
C VAL A 230 -5.65 -9.07 -14.47
N GLU A 231 -5.18 -9.69 -15.55
CA GLU A 231 -5.98 -10.65 -16.31
C GLU A 231 -6.29 -11.91 -15.50
N ALA A 232 -5.30 -12.47 -14.81
CA ALA A 232 -5.48 -13.63 -13.94
C ALA A 232 -6.49 -13.35 -12.82
N ALA A 233 -6.53 -12.12 -12.31
CA ALA A 233 -7.53 -11.71 -11.32
C ALA A 233 -8.98 -11.81 -11.83
N GLY A 234 -9.20 -11.66 -13.14
CA GLY A 234 -10.51 -11.84 -13.76
C GLY A 234 -10.98 -13.30 -13.84
N ASP A 235 -10.07 -14.25 -13.68
CA ASP A 235 -10.35 -15.71 -13.74
C ASP A 235 -10.29 -16.38 -12.36
N ILE A 236 -10.30 -15.58 -11.27
CA ILE A 236 -10.30 -16.11 -9.90
C ILE A 236 -11.70 -16.62 -9.55
N ASN A 237 -11.79 -17.88 -9.12
CA ASN A 237 -13.05 -18.47 -8.62
C ASN A 237 -13.24 -18.32 -7.11
N VAL A 238 -12.14 -18.23 -6.34
CA VAL A 238 -12.16 -18.16 -4.88
C VAL A 238 -11.24 -17.04 -4.44
N LEU A 239 -11.82 -16.02 -3.79
CA LEU A 239 -11.07 -14.95 -3.14
C LEU A 239 -10.87 -15.31 -1.66
N LEU A 240 -9.63 -15.55 -1.27
CA LEU A 240 -9.25 -15.72 0.13
C LEU A 240 -8.85 -14.36 0.67
N LEU A 241 -9.66 -13.81 1.58
CA LEU A 241 -9.32 -12.60 2.30
C LEU A 241 -8.74 -13.00 3.65
N ASP A 242 -7.52 -12.54 3.94
CA ASP A 242 -7.07 -12.56 5.32
C ASP A 242 -7.97 -11.64 6.15
N LYS A 243 -8.27 -12.02 7.39
CA LYS A 243 -9.12 -11.18 8.24
C LYS A 243 -8.30 -10.07 8.87
N THR A 244 -7.16 -10.43 9.46
CA THR A 244 -6.34 -9.54 10.27
C THR A 244 -5.54 -8.63 9.35
N GLY A 245 -5.75 -7.31 9.44
CA GLY A 245 -5.00 -6.36 8.62
C GLY A 245 -5.50 -6.17 7.20
N THR A 246 -6.57 -6.89 6.80
CA THR A 246 -7.22 -6.69 5.50
C THR A 246 -8.72 -6.38 5.64
N ILE A 247 -9.52 -7.26 6.28
CA ILE A 247 -10.94 -6.96 6.56
C ILE A 247 -11.09 -6.05 7.77
N THR A 248 -10.30 -6.32 8.81
CA THR A 248 -10.24 -5.45 9.99
C THR A 248 -9.09 -4.49 9.82
N LEU A 249 -9.20 -3.29 10.41
CA LEU A 249 -8.03 -2.50 10.75
C LEU A 249 -7.07 -3.44 11.49
N GLY A 250 -5.83 -3.58 11.00
CA GLY A 250 -4.91 -4.65 11.43
C GLY A 250 -4.62 -4.70 12.91
N ASN A 251 -4.97 -3.62 13.60
CA ASN A 251 -4.84 -3.43 15.02
C ASN A 251 -6.22 -3.53 15.67
N ARG A 252 -6.37 -4.44 16.65
CA ARG A 252 -7.60 -4.51 17.44
C ARG A 252 -7.68 -3.26 18.30
N GLN A 253 -8.76 -2.50 18.18
CA GLN A 253 -8.96 -1.28 18.97
C GLN A 253 -9.93 -1.53 20.13
N ALA A 254 -9.68 -0.86 21.25
CA ALA A 254 -10.59 -0.85 22.38
C ALA A 254 -11.95 -0.26 21.97
N SER A 255 -13.01 -1.02 22.20
CA SER A 255 -14.39 -0.65 21.82
C SER A 255 -15.26 -0.26 23.01
N ALA A 256 -15.07 -0.90 24.16
CA ALA A 256 -15.87 -0.69 25.35
C ALA A 256 -15.08 -0.99 26.63
N PHE A 257 -15.48 -0.36 27.74
CA PHE A 257 -15.03 -0.71 29.08
C PHE A 257 -16.10 -1.58 29.76
N LEU A 258 -15.73 -2.81 30.13
CA LEU A 258 -16.62 -3.75 30.80
C LEU A 258 -16.17 -3.91 32.26
N THR A 259 -17.03 -3.50 33.20
CA THR A 259 -16.67 -3.39 34.61
C THR A 259 -16.96 -4.65 35.42
N ALA A 260 -16.05 -4.99 36.33
CA ALA A 260 -16.32 -5.95 37.40
C ALA A 260 -17.41 -5.42 38.38
N PRO A 261 -18.07 -6.30 39.15
CA PRO A 261 -19.05 -5.88 40.15
C PRO A 261 -18.47 -4.86 41.15
N GLY A 262 -19.18 -3.75 41.36
CA GLY A 262 -18.77 -2.72 42.31
C GLY A 262 -17.71 -1.72 41.80
N VAL A 263 -17.30 -1.80 40.53
CA VAL A 263 -16.39 -0.84 39.88
C VAL A 263 -17.17 0.02 38.89
N SER A 264 -16.99 1.35 38.95
CA SER A 264 -17.62 2.24 37.96
C SER A 264 -16.84 2.25 36.64
N GLU A 265 -17.52 2.54 35.54
CA GLU A 265 -16.88 2.60 34.21
C GLU A 265 -15.77 3.67 34.17
N GLN A 266 -15.96 4.78 34.90
CA GLN A 266 -14.97 5.83 35.03
C GLN A 266 -13.72 5.39 35.82
N GLN A 267 -13.88 4.61 36.89
CA GLN A 267 -12.76 4.06 37.65
C GLN A 267 -11.94 3.07 36.81
N LEU A 268 -12.63 2.23 36.02
CA LEU A 268 -11.98 1.30 35.10
C LEU A 268 -11.22 2.04 34.00
N ALA A 269 -11.86 3.02 33.35
CA ALA A 269 -11.23 3.82 32.30
C ALA A 269 -9.99 4.55 32.83
N ASP A 270 -10.03 5.02 34.07
CA ASP A 270 -8.91 5.71 34.70
C ASP A 270 -7.70 4.80 34.92
N ALA A 271 -7.92 3.64 35.52
CA ALA A 271 -6.86 2.65 35.73
C ALA A 271 -6.33 2.10 34.39
N ALA A 272 -7.22 1.88 33.42
CA ALA A 272 -6.87 1.40 32.10
C ALA A 272 -6.02 2.43 31.34
N GLN A 273 -6.36 3.72 31.39
CA GLN A 273 -5.55 4.79 30.80
C GLN A 273 -4.16 4.81 31.43
N LEU A 274 -4.07 4.86 32.77
CA LEU A 274 -2.80 4.87 33.49
C LEU A 274 -1.89 3.70 33.13
N ALA A 275 -2.44 2.49 33.05
CA ALA A 275 -1.69 1.30 32.65
C ALA A 275 -1.34 1.26 31.15
N SER A 276 -2.01 2.07 30.32
CA SER A 276 -1.79 2.16 28.88
C SER A 276 -0.85 3.28 28.46
N LEU A 277 -0.51 4.22 29.35
CA LEU A 277 0.36 5.36 29.00
C LEU A 277 1.76 4.93 28.54
N ALA A 278 2.26 3.80 29.06
CA ALA A 278 3.54 3.22 28.68
C ALA A 278 3.40 2.07 27.67
N ASP A 279 2.20 1.88 27.12
CA ASP A 279 1.93 0.88 26.12
C ASP A 279 1.76 1.53 24.74
N GLU A 280 2.86 1.56 24.00
CA GLU A 280 2.95 2.21 22.70
C GLU A 280 2.36 1.37 21.56
N THR A 281 1.90 0.14 21.85
CA THR A 281 1.20 -0.69 20.86
C THR A 281 -0.10 -0.01 20.40
N PRO A 282 -0.57 -0.32 19.17
CA PRO A 282 -1.86 0.15 18.70
C PRO A 282 -3.03 -0.15 19.66
N GLU A 283 -3.01 -1.32 20.31
CA GLU A 283 -3.96 -1.73 21.34
C GLU A 283 -3.90 -0.79 22.55
N GLY A 284 -2.70 -0.54 23.10
CA GLY A 284 -2.48 0.39 24.21
C GLY A 284 -2.96 1.81 23.90
N ARG A 285 -2.55 2.34 22.75
CA ARG A 285 -2.98 3.68 22.26
C ARG A 285 -4.49 3.77 22.11
N SER A 286 -5.15 2.73 21.59
CA SER A 286 -6.60 2.73 21.40
C SER A 286 -7.38 2.84 22.73
N ILE A 287 -6.86 2.26 23.82
CA ILE A 287 -7.46 2.38 25.16
C ILE A 287 -7.37 3.82 25.67
N VAL A 288 -6.22 4.48 25.49
CA VAL A 288 -6.03 5.89 25.88
C VAL A 288 -6.97 6.81 25.10
N VAL A 289 -7.15 6.55 23.80
CA VAL A 289 -8.09 7.31 22.95
C VAL A 289 -9.53 7.10 23.41
N LEU A 290 -9.94 5.86 23.68
CA LEU A 290 -11.30 5.56 24.16
C LEU A 290 -11.60 6.23 25.51
N ALA A 291 -10.65 6.18 26.45
CA ALA A 291 -10.77 6.84 27.76
C ALA A 291 -10.93 8.36 27.61
N LYS A 292 -10.13 8.99 26.73
CA LYS A 292 -10.20 10.43 26.45
C LYS A 292 -11.54 10.81 25.80
N GLN A 293 -12.02 10.05 24.82
CA GLN A 293 -13.27 10.35 24.11
C GLN A 293 -14.50 10.21 25.01
N ARG A 294 -14.56 9.16 25.83
CA ARG A 294 -15.77 8.83 26.61
C ARG A 294 -15.84 9.53 27.96
N PHE A 295 -14.72 9.75 28.63
CA PHE A 295 -14.66 10.29 29.99
C PHE A 295 -13.93 11.63 30.10
N ASN A 296 -13.46 12.19 28.98
CA ASN A 296 -12.70 13.44 28.92
C ASN A 296 -11.51 13.48 29.89
N LEU A 297 -10.89 12.32 30.14
CA LEU A 297 -9.68 12.18 30.94
C LEU A 297 -8.50 12.76 30.15
N ARG A 298 -8.19 14.04 30.39
CA ARG A 298 -7.05 14.77 29.81
C ARG A 298 -5.94 14.93 30.84
N GLU A 299 -4.72 15.09 30.33
CA GLU A 299 -3.51 15.60 30.99
C GLU A 299 -3.46 15.41 32.51
N ARG A 300 -2.78 14.34 32.93
CA ARG A 300 -2.40 14.16 34.33
C ARG A 300 -1.01 14.71 34.54
N ASP A 301 -0.83 15.43 35.65
CA ASP A 301 0.48 15.82 36.11
C ASP A 301 1.23 14.58 36.61
N LEU A 302 1.95 13.93 35.70
CA LEU A 302 2.69 12.69 35.95
C LEU A 302 3.80 12.89 36.99
N HIS A 303 4.31 14.12 37.14
CA HIS A 303 5.33 14.47 38.13
C HIS A 303 4.76 14.51 39.56
N ALA A 304 3.46 14.74 39.72
CA ALA A 304 2.81 14.76 41.03
C ALA A 304 2.56 13.36 41.63
N LEU A 305 2.67 12.29 40.83
CA LEU A 305 2.24 10.94 41.20
C LEU A 305 3.36 9.99 41.64
N ASP A 306 4.63 10.41 41.59
CA ASP A 306 5.81 9.56 41.82
C ASP A 306 5.66 8.17 41.16
N ALA A 307 5.28 8.21 39.88
CA ALA A 307 4.85 7.04 39.13
C ALA A 307 6.01 6.41 38.35
N SER A 308 6.22 5.11 38.53
CA SER A 308 7.16 4.31 37.73
C SER A 308 6.38 3.48 36.71
N PHE A 309 6.53 3.83 35.44
CA PHE A 309 5.85 3.16 34.33
C PHE A 309 6.52 1.84 33.95
N VAL A 310 5.69 0.84 33.62
CA VAL A 310 6.13 -0.47 33.16
C VAL A 310 5.69 -0.63 31.70
N PRO A 311 6.61 -0.57 30.73
CA PRO A 311 6.27 -0.67 29.33
C PRO A 311 5.71 -2.05 29.00
N PHE A 312 4.99 -2.15 27.88
CA PHE A 312 4.51 -3.42 27.39
C PHE A 312 5.67 -4.35 27.01
N SER A 313 5.58 -5.63 27.40
CA SER A 313 6.50 -6.67 26.95
C SER A 313 5.73 -7.86 26.42
N ALA A 314 6.11 -8.36 25.24
CA ALA A 314 5.53 -9.56 24.65
C ALA A 314 5.75 -10.84 25.50
N GLN A 315 6.81 -10.86 26.31
CA GLN A 315 7.12 -11.98 27.22
C GLN A 315 6.14 -12.02 28.39
N THR A 316 5.83 -10.87 28.97
CA THR A 316 4.90 -10.75 30.10
C THR A 316 3.44 -10.62 29.64
N ARG A 317 3.22 -10.21 28.38
CA ARG A 317 1.91 -9.88 27.76
C ARG A 317 1.12 -8.87 28.58
N MET A 318 1.80 -7.94 29.24
CA MET A 318 1.21 -6.91 30.08
C MET A 318 2.05 -5.63 30.10
N SER A 319 1.38 -4.53 30.45
CA SER A 319 1.93 -3.19 30.70
C SER A 319 1.31 -2.62 31.98
N GLY A 320 1.82 -1.50 32.48
CA GLY A 320 1.23 -0.88 33.67
C GLY A 320 1.98 0.31 34.24
N VAL A 321 1.62 0.63 35.48
CA VAL A 321 2.26 1.70 36.26
C VAL A 321 2.30 1.32 37.74
N ASN A 322 3.37 1.73 38.42
CA ASN A 322 3.53 1.66 39.86
C ASN A 322 3.32 3.06 40.42
N ILE A 323 2.34 3.24 41.29
CA ILE A 323 2.03 4.52 41.93
C ILE A 323 2.01 4.27 43.43
N GLN A 324 2.97 4.86 44.14
CA GLN A 324 3.15 4.65 45.59
C GLN A 324 3.26 3.14 45.91
N GLN A 325 2.33 2.59 46.71
CA GLN A 325 2.28 1.16 47.06
C GLN A 325 1.42 0.33 46.11
N ARG A 326 0.80 0.92 45.09
CA ARG A 326 -0.13 0.23 44.18
C ARG A 326 0.56 -0.10 42.86
N MET A 327 0.42 -1.35 42.43
CA MET A 327 0.83 -1.81 41.11
C MET A 327 -0.42 -1.99 40.25
N ILE A 328 -0.59 -1.12 39.25
CA ILE A 328 -1.69 -1.21 38.28
C ILE A 328 -1.15 -1.89 37.04
N ARG A 329 -1.84 -2.93 36.56
CA ARG A 329 -1.44 -3.71 35.38
C ARG A 329 -2.63 -3.91 34.45
N LYS A 330 -2.34 -3.93 33.16
CA LYS A 330 -3.26 -4.38 32.10
C LYS A 330 -2.54 -5.40 31.21
N GLY A 331 -3.25 -6.36 30.65
CA GLY A 331 -2.64 -7.37 29.80
C GLY A 331 -3.60 -8.49 29.46
N ALA A 332 -3.08 -9.53 28.81
CA ALA A 332 -3.86 -10.72 28.46
C ALA A 332 -4.42 -11.41 29.71
N VAL A 333 -5.63 -11.99 29.57
CA VAL A 333 -6.36 -12.66 30.66
C VAL A 333 -5.48 -13.63 31.46
N ASP A 334 -4.76 -14.53 30.79
CA ASP A 334 -3.91 -15.53 31.46
C ASP A 334 -2.72 -14.91 32.21
N ALA A 335 -2.22 -13.77 31.74
CA ALA A 335 -1.11 -13.07 32.37
C ALA A 335 -1.57 -12.31 33.61
N ILE A 336 -2.73 -11.64 33.52
CA ILE A 336 -3.33 -10.93 34.65
C ILE A 336 -3.80 -11.90 35.73
N LYS A 337 -4.42 -13.04 35.36
CA LYS A 337 -4.83 -14.07 36.32
C LYS A 337 -3.65 -14.55 37.18
N ARG A 338 -2.54 -14.93 36.53
CA ARG A 338 -1.30 -15.33 37.23
C ARG A 338 -0.74 -14.21 38.11
N HIS A 339 -0.79 -12.96 37.64
CA HIS A 339 -0.31 -11.82 38.42
C HIS A 339 -1.16 -11.56 39.67
N VAL A 340 -2.49 -11.66 39.56
CA VAL A 340 -3.41 -11.50 40.70
C VAL A 340 -3.20 -12.59 41.73
N GLU A 341 -3.13 -13.85 41.31
CA GLU A 341 -2.91 -15.01 42.19
C GLU A 341 -1.53 -14.94 42.89
N ALA A 342 -0.49 -14.51 42.19
CA ALA A 342 0.86 -14.35 42.75
C ALA A 342 0.93 -13.27 43.84
N ASN A 343 0.03 -12.29 43.83
CA ASN A 343 -0.07 -11.24 44.85
C ASN A 343 -1.12 -11.57 45.93
N GLY A 344 -1.57 -12.83 46.03
CA GLY A 344 -2.53 -13.29 47.04
C GLY A 344 -3.99 -12.87 46.79
N GLY A 345 -4.29 -12.37 45.59
CA GLY A 345 -5.65 -12.04 45.17
C GLY A 345 -6.40 -13.25 44.60
N GLN A 346 -7.73 -13.14 44.50
CA GLN A 346 -8.59 -14.13 43.86
C GLN A 346 -9.19 -13.56 42.58
N PHE A 347 -9.14 -14.33 41.48
CA PHE A 347 -9.77 -13.95 40.23
C PHE A 347 -11.28 -14.23 40.29
N GLN A 348 -12.10 -13.17 40.22
CA GLN A 348 -13.55 -13.28 40.40
C GLN A 348 -14.23 -14.01 39.23
N PRO A 349 -15.16 -14.96 39.50
CA PRO A 349 -15.89 -15.69 38.46
C PRO A 349 -16.70 -14.79 37.51
N GLU A 350 -17.23 -13.67 38.01
CA GLU A 350 -18.01 -12.71 37.23
C GLU A 350 -17.17 -12.04 36.13
N VAL A 351 -15.89 -11.78 36.42
CA VAL A 351 -14.95 -11.25 35.42
C VAL A 351 -14.65 -12.29 34.35
N MET A 352 -14.56 -13.57 34.71
CA MET A 352 -14.38 -14.65 33.74
C MET A 352 -15.58 -14.78 32.79
N ALA A 353 -16.81 -14.60 33.29
CA ALA A 353 -18.00 -14.60 32.46
C ALA A 353 -17.99 -13.47 31.41
N LEU A 354 -17.50 -12.27 31.77
CA LEU A 354 -17.31 -11.16 30.84
C LEU A 354 -16.25 -11.48 29.77
N VAL A 355 -15.13 -12.08 30.18
CA VAL A 355 -14.08 -12.55 29.26
C VAL A 355 -14.66 -13.54 28.23
N GLU A 356 -15.44 -14.53 28.67
CA GLU A 356 -16.08 -15.50 27.78
C GLU A 356 -17.08 -14.84 26.83
N GLN A 357 -17.84 -13.85 27.30
CA GLN A 357 -18.77 -13.10 26.48
C GLN A 357 -18.07 -12.36 25.33
N VAL A 358 -16.94 -11.70 25.60
CA VAL A 358 -16.14 -11.01 24.58
C VAL A 358 -15.49 -12.00 23.62
N ALA A 359 -14.98 -13.14 24.13
CA ALA A 359 -14.41 -14.17 23.28
C ALA A 359 -15.43 -14.75 22.29
N ARG A 360 -16.69 -14.93 22.70
CA ARG A 360 -17.78 -15.41 21.83
C ARG A 360 -18.13 -14.45 20.70
N THR A 361 -17.91 -13.14 20.87
CA THR A 361 -18.13 -12.15 19.79
C THR A 361 -16.90 -11.98 18.90
N GLY A 362 -15.82 -12.75 19.13
CA GLY A 362 -14.58 -12.67 18.37
C GLY A 362 -13.66 -11.52 18.78
N GLY A 363 -13.98 -10.83 19.89
CA GLY A 363 -13.12 -9.83 20.50
C GLY A 363 -11.99 -10.46 21.32
N THR A 364 -10.95 -9.68 21.59
CA THR A 364 -9.90 -10.01 22.57
C THR A 364 -10.16 -9.21 23.85
N PRO A 365 -10.59 -9.85 24.94
CA PRO A 365 -10.87 -9.18 26.22
C PRO A 365 -9.63 -8.72 26.97
#